data_AF-J8D6I0-F1
#
_entry.id   AF-J8D6I0-F1
#
_cell.length_a   1.000
_cell.length_b   1.000
_cell.length_c   1.000
_cell.angle_alpha   90.00
_cell.angle_beta   90.00
_cell.angle_gamma   90.00
#
_symmetry.space_group_name_H-M   'P 1'
#
loop_
_entity.id
_entity.type
_entity.pdbx_description
1 polymer ?
#
loop_
_entity_poly.entity_id
_entity_poly.type
_entity_poly.pdbx_seq_one_letter_code
_entity_poly.pdbx_strand_id
1 'polypeptide(L)' 'MKVKNNRRVAHLHLMVKGTERWEQQLLFRNRLRENPQLVYDYSNLKQELAKRFNQDREAYTKAKTEFIKQVLK' A
#
# COMPACT_ATOMS: atom_id res chain seq x y z
N MET A 1 -11.55 -9.52 13.07
CA MET A 1 -11.23 -8.22 12.44
C MET A 1 -11.79 -7.11 13.31
N LYS A 2 -10.98 -6.17 13.82
CA LYS A 2 -11.48 -5.11 14.70
C LYS A 2 -12.14 -4.02 13.84
N VAL A 3 -13.46 -3.94 13.89
CA VAL A 3 -14.28 -2.84 13.34
C VAL A 3 -14.72 -2.00 14.52
N LYS A 4 -14.52 -0.68 14.46
CA LYS A 4 -15.00 0.28 15.47
C LYS A 4 -15.82 1.35 14.74
N ASN A 5 -17.02 1.65 15.22
CA ASN A 5 -17.94 2.62 14.60
C ASN A 5 -18.19 2.34 13.10
N ASN A 6 -18.45 1.08 12.75
CA ASN A 6 -18.62 0.62 11.36
C ASN A 6 -17.42 0.89 10.42
N ARG A 7 -16.24 1.24 10.98
CA ARG A 7 -15.01 1.46 10.23
C ARG A 7 -13.98 0.41 10.58
N ARG A 8 -13.33 -0.13 9.55
CA ARG A 8 -12.21 -1.05 9.70
C ARG A 8 -11.01 -0.26 10.23
N VAL A 9 -10.58 -0.56 11.45
CA VAL A 9 -9.45 0.15 12.08
C VAL A 9 -8.11 -0.57 11.92
N ALA A 10 -8.15 -1.84 11.54
CA ALA A 10 -6.94 -2.63 11.33
C ALA A 10 -7.13 -3.65 10.20
N HIS A 11 -6.01 -3.94 9.53
CA HIS A 11 -5.86 -5.07 8.64
C HIS A 11 -4.78 -5.99 9.22
N LEU A 12 -5.13 -7.25 9.47
CA LEU A 12 -4.17 -8.27 9.90
C LEU A 12 -3.77 -9.10 8.68
N HIS A 13 -2.47 -9.17 8.41
CA HIS A 13 -1.91 -10.08 7.41
C HIS A 13 -1.19 -11.21 8.14
N LEU A 14 -1.64 -12.45 7.93
CA LEU A 14 -0.96 -13.66 8.39
C LEU A 14 -0.23 -14.28 7.21
N MET A 15 1.08 -14.43 7.32
CA MET A 15 1.95 -14.88 6.23
C MET A 15 3.07 -15.75 6.79
N VAL A 16 3.54 -16.72 5.99
CA VAL A 16 4.71 -17.53 6.32
C VAL A 16 5.98 -16.70 6.06
N LYS A 17 6.89 -16.68 7.04
CA LYS A 17 8.17 -15.97 6.95
C LYS A 17 8.98 -16.49 5.76
N GLY A 18 9.65 -15.60 5.03
CA GLY A 18 10.51 -15.93 3.89
C GLY A 18 9.78 -16.23 2.58
N THR A 19 8.44 -16.15 2.57
CA THR A 19 7.70 -16.16 1.30
C THR A 19 7.97 -14.88 0.50
N GLU A 20 7.87 -14.95 -0.83
CA GLU A 20 8.11 -13.79 -1.70
C GLU A 20 7.28 -12.57 -1.29
N ARG A 21 5.99 -12.78 -1.00
CA ARG A 21 5.09 -11.71 -0.55
C ARG A 21 5.54 -11.09 0.78
N TRP A 22 6.06 -11.90 1.70
CA TRP A 22 6.61 -11.41 2.97
C TRP A 22 7.81 -10.48 2.72
N GLU A 23 8.77 -10.93 1.91
CA GLU A 23 9.96 -10.15 1.57
C GLU A 23 9.61 -8.86 0.82
N GLN A 24 8.71 -8.93 -0.16
CA GLN A 24 8.24 -7.75 -0.90
C GLN A 24 7.60 -6.70 0.02
N GLN A 25 6.82 -7.09 1.03
CA GLN A 25 6.24 -6.13 1.98
C GLN A 25 7.30 -5.44 2.83
N LEU A 26 8.32 -6.17 3.27
CA LEU A 26 9.44 -5.61 4.04
C LEU A 26 10.31 -4.69 3.17
N LEU A 27 10.64 -5.13 1.96
CA LEU A 27 11.48 -4.37 1.02
C LEU A 27 10.81 -3.05 0.63
N PHE A 28 9.53 -3.08 0.25
CA PHE A 28 8.79 -1.86 -0.07
C PHE A 28 8.79 -0.87 1.09
N ARG A 29 8.52 -1.35 2.32
CA ARG A 29 8.57 -0.52 3.53
C ARG A 29 9.94 0.10 3.75
N ASN A 30 11.02 -0.67 3.58
CA ASN A 30 12.37 -0.20 3.81
C ASN A 30 12.77 0.87 2.78
N ARG A 31 12.50 0.64 1.49
CA ARG A 31 12.75 1.63 0.43
C ARG A 31 12.02 2.96 0.66
N LEU A 32 10.78 2.91 1.15
CA LEU A 32 10.06 4.14 1.54
C LEU A 32 10.73 4.85 2.73
N ARG A 33 11.24 4.12 3.73
CA ARG A 33 11.89 4.74 4.90
C ARG A 33 13.24 5.35 4.58
N GLU A 34 13.95 4.79 3.60
CA GLU A 34 15.28 5.23 3.20
C GLU A 34 15.24 6.38 2.18
N ASN A 35 14.09 6.62 1.53
CA ASN A 35 13.96 7.65 0.50
C ASN A 35 12.72 8.55 0.73
N PRO A 36 12.93 9.77 1.28
CA PRO A 36 11.86 10.74 1.49
C PRO A 36 11.08 11.13 0.22
N GLN A 37 11.72 11.12 -0.94
CA GLN A 37 11.06 11.43 -2.21
C GLN A 37 10.01 10.37 -2.55
N LEU A 38 10.33 9.08 -2.37
CA LEU A 38 9.36 8.00 -2.59
C LEU A 38 8.15 8.10 -1.63
N VAL A 39 8.35 8.60 -0.40
CA VAL A 39 7.25 8.85 0.53
C VAL A 39 6.34 9.95 0.00
N TYR A 40 6.92 11.05 -0.47
CA TYR A 40 6.18 12.17 -1.06
C TYR A 40 5.37 11.71 -2.27
N ASP A 41 6.02 11.05 -3.24
CA ASP A 41 5.38 10.56 -4.46
C ASP A 41 4.26 9.56 -4.15
N TYR A 42 4.52 8.62 -3.24
CA TYR A 42 3.50 7.63 -2.86
C TYR A 42 2.32 8.26 -2.11
N SER A 43 2.57 9.29 -1.28
CA SER A 43 1.53 10.02 -0.58
C SER A 43 0.62 10.75 -1.58
N ASN A 44 1.20 11.50 -2.51
CA ASN A 44 0.46 12.25 -3.53
C ASN A 44 -0.36 11.32 -4.41
N LEU A 45 0.25 10.22 -4.90
CA LEU A 45 -0.46 9.21 -5.67
C LEU A 45 -1.68 8.68 -4.91
N LYS A 46 -1.53 8.30 -3.63
CA LYS A 46 -2.67 7.80 -2.84
C LYS A 46 -3.79 8.83 -2.71
N GLN A 47 -3.46 10.11 -2.55
CA GLN A 47 -4.46 11.18 -2.45
C GLN A 47 -5.20 11.38 -3.78
N GLU A 48 -4.48 11.42 -4.90
CA GLU A 48 -5.08 11.54 -6.23
C GLU A 48 -5.97 10.34 -6.56
N LEU A 49 -5.48 9.13 -6.32
CA LEU A 49 -6.25 7.90 -6.55
C LEU A 49 -7.50 7.85 -5.66
N ALA A 50 -7.42 8.32 -4.41
CA ALA A 50 -8.58 8.35 -3.52
C ALA A 50 -9.65 9.33 -4.01
N LYS A 51 -9.24 10.47 -4.60
CA LYS A 51 -10.16 11.41 -5.25
C LYS A 51 -10.77 10.81 -6.52
N ARG A 52 -9.95 10.19 -7.36
CA ARG A 52 -10.34 9.63 -8.67
C ARG A 52 -11.22 8.38 -8.57
N PHE A 53 -10.93 7.51 -7.61
CA PHE A 53 -11.57 6.20 -7.45
C PHE A 53 -12.32 6.11 -6.12
N ASN A 54 -13.05 7.17 -5.76
CA ASN A 54 -13.75 7.28 -4.47
C ASN A 54 -14.86 6.22 -4.26
N GLN A 55 -15.41 5.69 -5.35
CA GLN A 55 -16.44 4.64 -5.37
C GLN A 55 -15.93 3.31 -5.92
N ASP A 56 -14.69 3.25 -6.41
CA ASP A 56 -14.10 2.06 -7.04
C ASP A 56 -12.83 1.64 -6.30
N ARG A 57 -13.02 0.75 -5.33
CA ARG A 57 -11.93 0.25 -4.50
C ARG A 57 -10.96 -0.64 -5.29
N GLU A 58 -11.43 -1.33 -6.32
CA GLU A 58 -10.61 -2.23 -7.12
C GLU A 58 -9.68 -1.43 -8.02
N ALA A 59 -10.20 -0.43 -8.73
CA ALA A 59 -9.40 0.50 -9.53
C ALA A 59 -8.37 1.24 -8.67
N TYR A 60 -8.75 1.70 -7.47
CA TYR A 60 -7.81 2.27 -6.51
C TYR A 60 -6.67 1.30 -6.17
N THR A 61 -7.01 0.03 -5.92
CA THR A 61 -6.03 -0.99 -5.54
C THR A 61 -5.09 -1.33 -6.70
N LYS A 62 -5.63 -1.49 -7.90
CA LYS A 62 -4.84 -1.76 -9.12
C LYS A 62 -3.90 -0.61 -9.45
N ALA A 63 -4.39 0.63 -9.38
CA ALA A 63 -3.60 1.80 -9.75
C ALA A 63 -2.40 2.03 -8.81
N LYS A 64 -2.56 1.81 -7.50
CA LYS A 64 -1.41 1.91 -6.56
C LYS A 64 -0.45 0.72 -6.67
N THR A 65 -0.90 -0.44 -7.15
CA THR A 65 -0.05 -1.62 -7.33
C THR A 65 1.07 -1.38 -8.35
N GLU A 66 0.82 -0.56 -9.38
CA GLU A 66 1.85 -0.26 -10.38
C GLU A 66 3.03 0.51 -9.78
N PHE A 67 2.75 1.52 -8.95
CA PHE A 67 3.80 2.24 -8.21
C PHE A 67 4.58 1.31 -7.28
N ILE A 68 3.89 0.42 -6.55
CA ILE A 68 4.54 -0.55 -5.67
C ILE A 68 5.50 -1.44 -6.47
N LYS A 69 5.09 -1.92 -7.65
CA LYS A 69 5.97 -2.71 -8.52
C LYS A 69 7.19 -1.92 -8.99
N GLN A 70 7.03 -0.63 -9.34
CA GLN A 70 8.15 0.22 -9.75
C GLN A 70 9.15 0.42 -8.61
N VAL A 71 8.69 0.65 -7.38
CA VAL A 71 9.55 0.74 -6.20
C VAL A 71 10.19 -0.59 -5.85
N LEU A 72 9.57 -1.72 -6.22
CA LEU A 72 10.05 -3.07 -5.95
C LEU A 72 11.07 -3.59 -6.98
N LYS A 73 11.14 -3.00 -8.18
CA LYS A 73 12.24 -3.24 -9.13
C LYS A 73 13.58 -2.82 -8.52
#